data_AF-A0A0R2EIQ5-F1
#
_entry.id   AF-A0A0R2EIQ5-F1
#
_cell.length_a   1.000
_cell.length_b   1.000
_cell.length_c   1.000
_cell.angle_alpha   90.00
_cell.angle_beta   90.00
_cell.angle_gamma   90.00
#
_symmetry.space_group_name_H-M   'P 1'
#
loop_
_entity.id
_entity.type
_entity.pdbx_description
1 polymer ?
#
loop_
_entity_poly.entity_id
_entity_poly.type
_entity_poly.pdbx_seq_one_letter_code
_entity_poly.pdbx_strand_id
1 'polypeptide(L)'
;MHAKTYATITNISQSKKVSGDYVNFTGKNALYTKAGTMHGAKLVKSTSQLKKLARSTRGLDSFMILRTATTNQHNVYLKIRSLDGKTTGWIYDGKSTQSKMNNIIYKDKAHKYPAGGVTAFETSSTSLLTQTEKTSYYRLATPGSATDGTGVLYNTTLDTASPAWGTLKVAQPNQTTSTPYASDVFIVTFAKTRTRQGDCWLRVVDLNNTAVQGYIKASAMTKLPATTAKMGITVNYVDNASNKVVGTTIVPVSDTTAMNLTGLFGYFEGLPSGYTANADHTNGATGFTDKAAAQNAVAGDVLTYQVGVDRN
;
A
#
# COMPACT_ATOMS: atom_id res chain seq x y z
N MET A 1 -34.79 25.72 -38.87
CA MET A 1 -34.46 24.84 -37.73
C MET A 1 -33.14 24.13 -38.03
N HIS A 2 -32.08 24.37 -37.26
CA HIS A 2 -30.87 23.55 -37.39
C HIS A 2 -31.05 22.27 -36.57
N ALA A 3 -31.01 21.11 -37.23
CA ALA A 3 -31.01 19.82 -36.56
C ALA A 3 -29.78 19.72 -35.65
N LYS A 4 -29.98 19.28 -34.41
CA LYS A 4 -28.89 19.14 -33.44
C LYS A 4 -28.00 17.97 -33.89
N THR A 5 -26.79 18.28 -34.35
CA THR A 5 -25.83 17.25 -34.78
C THR A 5 -25.19 16.59 -33.57
N TYR A 6 -25.42 15.29 -33.41
CA TYR A 6 -24.83 14.49 -32.33
C TYR A 6 -23.48 13.92 -32.74
N ALA A 7 -22.57 13.81 -31.78
CA ALA A 7 -21.26 13.20 -32.02
C ALA A 7 -21.39 11.67 -32.16
N THR A 8 -20.52 11.08 -32.97
CA THR A 8 -20.33 9.63 -33.09
C THR A 8 -18.96 9.24 -32.57
N ILE A 9 -18.79 8.00 -32.11
CA ILE A 9 -17.48 7.47 -31.70
C ILE A 9 -16.69 7.09 -32.96
N THR A 10 -15.46 7.58 -33.09
CA THR A 10 -14.54 7.23 -34.18
C THR A 10 -13.44 6.27 -33.73
N ASN A 11 -13.06 6.30 -32.45
CA ASN A 11 -12.12 5.36 -31.87
C ASN A 11 -12.53 5.00 -30.44
N ILE A 12 -12.36 3.74 -30.05
CA ILE A 12 -12.63 3.26 -28.69
C ILE A 12 -11.61 2.19 -28.30
N SER A 13 -11.04 2.32 -27.10
CA SER A 13 -10.12 1.33 -26.57
C SER A 13 -10.83 0.02 -26.22
N GLN A 14 -10.05 -1.04 -26.05
CA GLN A 14 -10.52 -2.28 -25.43
C GLN A 14 -11.11 -2.02 -24.03
N SER A 15 -12.08 -2.86 -23.64
CA SER A 15 -12.71 -2.76 -22.33
C SER A 15 -11.87 -3.45 -21.27
N LYS A 16 -11.42 -2.71 -20.27
CA LYS A 16 -10.88 -3.31 -19.06
C LYS A 16 -12.02 -3.71 -18.11
N LYS A 17 -11.87 -4.86 -17.44
CA LYS A 17 -12.72 -5.21 -16.29
C LYS A 17 -12.28 -4.43 -15.06
N VAL A 18 -10.97 -4.23 -14.91
CA VAL A 18 -10.33 -3.56 -13.80
C VAL A 18 -9.07 -2.82 -14.28
N SER A 19 -8.69 -1.72 -13.62
CA SER A 19 -7.49 -0.93 -13.95
C SER A 19 -6.81 -0.39 -12.68
N GLY A 20 -5.52 -0.10 -12.78
CA GLY A 20 -4.75 0.65 -11.78
C GLY A 20 -4.69 2.16 -12.01
N ASP A 21 -5.24 2.63 -13.13
CA ASP A 21 -5.29 4.05 -13.44
C ASP A 21 -6.45 4.69 -12.67
N TYR A 22 -6.17 5.30 -11.52
CA TYR A 22 -7.18 5.94 -10.68
C TYR A 22 -7.30 7.44 -10.94
N VAL A 23 -8.50 7.94 -10.72
CA VAL A 23 -8.86 9.34 -10.97
C VAL A 23 -9.66 9.97 -9.85
N ASN A 24 -9.49 11.28 -9.72
CA ASN A 24 -10.37 12.14 -8.94
C ASN A 24 -11.07 13.15 -9.84
N PHE A 25 -12.21 13.69 -9.39
CA PHE A 25 -13.00 14.61 -10.20
C PHE A 25 -12.55 16.05 -10.06
N THR A 26 -12.48 16.75 -11.19
CA THR A 26 -12.28 18.22 -11.22
C THR A 26 -13.57 18.99 -10.92
N GLY A 27 -14.72 18.32 -11.06
CA GLY A 27 -16.04 18.93 -10.89
C GLY A 27 -16.49 19.84 -12.03
N LYS A 28 -15.77 19.85 -13.17
CA LYS A 28 -16.07 20.68 -14.35
C LYS A 28 -17.06 20.04 -15.33
N ASN A 29 -17.14 18.70 -15.33
CA ASN A 29 -17.96 17.94 -16.27
C ASN A 29 -18.77 16.89 -15.51
N ALA A 30 -19.97 16.60 -15.98
CA ALA A 30 -20.85 15.58 -15.43
C ALA A 30 -20.51 14.18 -15.98
N LEU A 31 -21.02 13.15 -15.28
CA LEU A 31 -20.89 11.75 -15.66
C LEU A 31 -22.16 11.29 -16.40
N TYR A 32 -22.01 10.58 -17.51
CA TYR A 32 -23.12 10.17 -18.38
C TYR A 32 -23.11 8.67 -18.69
N THR A 33 -24.22 8.14 -19.20
CA THR A 33 -24.34 6.71 -19.59
C THR A 33 -23.50 6.34 -20.82
N LYS A 34 -23.22 7.31 -21.68
CA LYS A 34 -22.35 7.27 -22.87
C LYS A 34 -21.69 8.64 -23.02
N ALA A 35 -20.81 8.85 -24.01
CA ALA A 35 -20.21 10.16 -24.23
C ALA A 35 -21.29 11.26 -24.31
N GLY A 36 -21.12 12.33 -23.53
CA GLY A 36 -22.17 13.32 -23.25
C GLY A 36 -22.72 14.07 -24.46
N THR A 37 -21.97 14.11 -25.56
CA THR A 37 -22.37 14.71 -26.84
C THR A 37 -23.09 13.73 -27.80
N MET A 38 -23.26 12.46 -27.43
CA MET A 38 -23.96 11.47 -28.23
C MET A 38 -25.48 11.50 -28.01
N HIS A 39 -26.23 11.06 -29.02
CA HIS A 39 -27.67 10.90 -28.90
C HIS A 39 -28.07 9.93 -27.77
N GLY A 40 -29.01 10.34 -26.93
CA GLY A 40 -29.51 9.56 -25.80
C GLY A 40 -28.53 9.39 -24.63
N ALA A 41 -27.52 10.26 -24.51
CA ALA A 41 -26.71 10.35 -23.29
C ALA A 41 -27.58 10.81 -22.12
N LYS A 42 -27.61 10.02 -21.03
CA LYS A 42 -28.36 10.34 -19.81
C LYS A 42 -27.39 10.66 -18.68
N LEU A 43 -27.78 11.60 -17.82
CA LEU A 43 -27.00 11.99 -16.65
C LEU A 43 -26.93 10.82 -15.64
N VAL A 44 -25.71 10.48 -15.20
CA VAL A 44 -25.45 9.51 -14.12
C VAL A 44 -25.12 10.24 -12.82
N LYS A 45 -24.22 11.24 -12.88
CA LYS A 45 -23.91 12.14 -11.77
C LYS A 45 -23.71 13.56 -12.26
N SER A 46 -24.32 14.54 -11.60
CA SER A 46 -24.12 15.96 -11.86
C SER A 46 -22.72 16.41 -11.45
N THR A 47 -22.28 17.58 -11.94
CA THR A 47 -21.03 18.23 -11.50
C THR A 47 -21.01 18.46 -9.99
N SER A 48 -22.14 18.83 -9.38
CA SER A 48 -22.25 19.02 -7.93
C SER A 48 -22.06 17.74 -7.14
N GLN A 49 -22.63 16.61 -7.61
CA GLN A 49 -22.42 15.30 -7.01
C GLN A 49 -20.97 14.83 -7.15
N LEU A 50 -20.35 15.06 -8.31
CA LEU A 50 -18.94 14.72 -8.53
C LEU A 50 -18.00 15.57 -7.67
N LYS A 51 -18.30 16.86 -7.42
CA LYS A 51 -17.57 17.68 -6.44
C LYS A 51 -17.69 17.17 -5.01
N LYS A 52 -18.80 16.51 -4.65
CA LYS A 52 -18.95 15.85 -3.34
C LYS A 52 -18.06 14.59 -3.29
N LEU A 53 -18.12 13.73 -4.31
CA LEU A 53 -17.24 12.55 -4.41
C LEU A 53 -15.75 12.93 -4.43
N ALA A 54 -15.40 14.04 -5.08
CA ALA A 54 -14.03 14.55 -5.12
C ALA A 54 -13.43 14.78 -3.73
N ARG A 55 -14.29 15.14 -2.76
CA ARG A 55 -13.95 15.44 -1.36
C ARG A 55 -14.29 14.31 -0.39
N SER A 56 -14.73 13.15 -0.89
CA SER A 56 -15.05 12.01 -0.03
C SER A 56 -13.81 11.50 0.69
N THR A 57 -13.96 11.17 1.97
CA THR A 57 -12.94 10.51 2.80
C THR A 57 -13.02 8.99 2.72
N ARG A 58 -13.98 8.43 1.97
CA ARG A 58 -14.14 7.00 1.77
C ARG A 58 -13.34 6.53 0.56
N GLY A 59 -12.35 5.65 0.76
CA GLY A 59 -11.49 5.10 -0.30
C GLY A 59 -12.25 4.52 -1.49
N LEU A 60 -13.38 3.85 -1.22
CA LEU A 60 -14.24 3.25 -2.25
C LEU A 60 -14.92 4.26 -3.20
N ASP A 61 -14.92 5.55 -2.86
CA ASP A 61 -15.34 6.65 -3.75
C ASP A 61 -14.23 7.11 -4.70
N SER A 62 -13.13 6.36 -4.78
CA SER A 62 -12.14 6.49 -5.85
C SER A 62 -12.64 5.80 -7.11
N PHE A 63 -12.16 6.25 -8.28
CA PHE A 63 -12.61 5.76 -9.57
C PHE A 63 -11.43 5.26 -10.39
N MET A 64 -11.64 4.19 -11.16
CA MET A 64 -10.67 3.66 -12.11
C MET A 64 -11.10 3.90 -13.55
N ILE A 65 -10.14 4.11 -14.45
CA ILE A 65 -10.38 4.22 -15.89
C ILE A 65 -10.49 2.82 -16.51
N LEU A 66 -11.61 2.55 -17.18
CA LEU A 66 -11.88 1.28 -17.85
C LEU A 66 -11.70 1.33 -19.37
N ARG A 67 -11.98 2.49 -19.99
CA ARG A 67 -11.92 2.69 -21.45
C ARG A 67 -11.70 4.16 -21.79
N THR A 68 -11.16 4.40 -22.97
CA THR A 68 -11.14 5.72 -23.61
C THR A 68 -11.91 5.66 -24.94
N ALA A 69 -12.63 6.72 -25.27
CA ALA A 69 -13.30 6.88 -26.56
C ALA A 69 -13.07 8.29 -27.12
N THR A 70 -12.81 8.38 -28.41
CA THR A 70 -12.71 9.63 -29.16
C THR A 70 -13.89 9.75 -30.11
N THR A 71 -14.46 10.95 -30.19
CA THR A 71 -15.58 11.25 -31.09
C THR A 71 -15.10 11.83 -32.43
N ASN A 72 -16.00 11.90 -33.41
CA ASN A 72 -15.79 12.62 -34.69
C ASN A 72 -15.53 14.13 -34.53
N GLN A 73 -15.75 14.68 -33.33
CA GLN A 73 -15.44 16.07 -32.98
C GLN A 73 -14.14 16.18 -32.15
N HIS A 74 -13.33 15.12 -32.11
CA HIS A 74 -12.07 15.01 -31.36
C HIS A 74 -12.21 15.13 -29.84
N ASN A 75 -13.44 15.10 -29.31
CA ASN A 75 -13.67 15.01 -27.86
C ASN A 75 -13.29 13.62 -27.37
N VAL A 76 -12.53 13.57 -26.29
CA VAL A 76 -12.11 12.35 -25.60
C VAL A 76 -12.97 12.17 -24.35
N TYR A 77 -13.42 10.93 -24.14
CA TYR A 77 -14.19 10.53 -22.98
C TYR A 77 -13.57 9.30 -22.32
N LEU A 78 -13.59 9.27 -20.99
CA LEU A 78 -13.13 8.14 -20.19
C LEU A 78 -14.34 7.43 -19.61
N LYS A 79 -14.42 6.11 -19.82
CA LYS A 79 -15.34 5.25 -19.05
C LYS A 79 -14.68 4.97 -17.71
N ILE A 80 -15.33 5.34 -16.63
CA ILE A 80 -14.82 5.17 -15.27
C ILE A 80 -15.80 4.38 -14.40
N ARG A 81 -15.29 3.76 -13.34
CA ARG A 81 -16.09 3.03 -12.34
C ARG A 81 -15.55 3.26 -10.93
N SER A 82 -16.43 3.43 -9.94
CA SER A 82 -16.06 3.51 -8.53
C SER A 82 -15.50 2.19 -8.01
N LEU A 83 -14.64 2.20 -7.01
CA LEU A 83 -14.06 0.97 -6.46
C LEU A 83 -15.10 0.05 -5.81
N ASP A 84 -16.21 0.61 -5.27
CA ASP A 84 -17.37 -0.19 -4.82
C ASP A 84 -18.24 -0.74 -5.97
N GLY A 85 -17.92 -0.43 -7.22
CA GLY A 85 -18.64 -0.86 -8.42
C GLY A 85 -19.99 -0.19 -8.66
N LYS A 86 -20.51 0.62 -7.73
CA LYS A 86 -21.89 1.14 -7.77
C LYS A 86 -22.10 2.24 -8.80
N THR A 87 -21.06 2.99 -9.14
CA THR A 87 -21.13 4.07 -10.13
C THR A 87 -20.25 3.76 -11.32
N THR A 88 -20.83 3.75 -12.52
CA THR A 88 -20.10 3.62 -13.79
C THR A 88 -20.66 4.63 -14.78
N GLY A 89 -19.79 5.26 -15.58
CA GLY A 89 -20.23 6.16 -16.65
C GLY A 89 -19.08 6.70 -17.48
N TRP A 90 -19.39 7.61 -18.37
CA TRP A 90 -18.46 8.30 -19.26
C TRP A 90 -18.34 9.76 -18.88
N ILE A 91 -17.11 10.25 -18.75
CA ILE A 91 -16.81 11.64 -18.42
C ILE A 91 -15.92 12.25 -19.51
N TYR A 92 -16.20 13.50 -19.87
CA TYR A 92 -15.38 14.24 -20.83
C TYR A 92 -13.99 14.52 -20.25
N ASP A 93 -12.94 14.24 -21.01
CA ASP A 93 -11.55 14.36 -20.58
C ASP A 93 -10.75 15.43 -21.32
N GLY A 94 -11.28 15.97 -22.42
CA GLY A 94 -10.62 17.00 -23.20
C GLY A 94 -10.73 16.73 -24.70
N LYS A 95 -9.88 17.39 -25.49
CA LYS A 95 -9.77 17.15 -26.93
C LYS A 95 -8.41 16.58 -27.28
N SER A 96 -8.37 15.63 -28.22
CA SER A 96 -7.15 15.17 -28.83
C SER A 96 -7.40 14.74 -30.27
N THR A 97 -6.49 15.12 -31.17
CA THR A 97 -6.43 14.61 -32.54
C THR A 97 -5.74 13.24 -32.59
N GLN A 98 -5.04 12.84 -31.54
CA GLN A 98 -4.42 11.52 -31.39
C GLN A 98 -5.32 10.60 -30.57
N SER A 99 -5.38 9.32 -30.95
CA SER A 99 -5.95 8.30 -30.06
C SER A 99 -4.99 8.08 -28.89
N LYS A 100 -5.42 8.42 -27.68
CA LYS A 100 -4.66 8.17 -26.45
C LYS A 100 -5.34 7.07 -25.65
N MET A 101 -4.60 6.01 -25.35
CA MET A 101 -5.07 4.96 -24.46
C MET A 101 -4.63 5.27 -23.03
N ASN A 102 -5.55 5.20 -22.07
CA ASN A 102 -5.30 5.27 -20.61
C ASN A 102 -4.65 6.57 -20.07
N ASN A 103 -4.50 7.62 -20.88
CA ASN A 103 -3.93 8.89 -20.44
C ASN A 103 -5.00 9.96 -20.26
N ILE A 104 -4.93 10.67 -19.13
CA ILE A 104 -5.73 11.86 -18.85
C ILE A 104 -5.17 13.04 -19.66
N ILE A 105 -6.05 13.86 -20.25
CA ILE A 105 -5.62 15.02 -21.01
C ILE A 105 -5.39 16.23 -20.09
N TYR A 106 -4.18 16.77 -20.17
CA TYR A 106 -3.77 18.00 -19.51
C TYR A 106 -3.51 19.11 -20.54
N LYS A 107 -3.70 20.36 -20.10
CA LYS A 107 -3.40 21.55 -20.92
C LYS A 107 -1.91 21.88 -20.95
N ASP A 108 -1.16 21.36 -19.99
CA ASP A 108 0.26 21.59 -19.78
C ASP A 108 1.03 20.27 -19.63
N LYS A 109 2.34 20.32 -19.92
CA LYS A 109 3.23 19.15 -19.82
C LYS A 109 3.48 18.70 -18.37
N ALA A 110 3.28 19.57 -17.38
CA ALA A 110 3.49 19.27 -15.97
C ALA A 110 2.28 18.59 -15.31
N HIS A 111 1.24 18.27 -16.08
CA HIS A 111 0.01 17.64 -15.62
C HIS A 111 -0.70 18.38 -14.47
N LYS A 112 -0.61 19.72 -14.46
CA LYS A 112 -1.20 20.55 -13.40
C LYS A 112 -2.64 20.98 -13.72
N TYR A 113 -2.96 21.19 -14.99
CA TYR A 113 -4.23 21.75 -15.43
C TYR A 113 -5.01 20.73 -16.27
N PRO A 114 -5.88 19.92 -15.66
CA PRO A 114 -6.69 18.95 -16.39
C PRO A 114 -7.59 19.65 -17.42
N ALA A 115 -7.62 19.10 -18.63
CA ALA A 115 -8.42 19.62 -19.73
C ALA A 115 -9.91 19.26 -19.60
N GLY A 116 -10.22 18.18 -18.87
CA GLY A 116 -11.57 17.67 -18.70
C GLY A 116 -12.03 17.50 -17.25
N GLY A 117 -12.83 16.47 -17.03
CA GLY A 117 -13.58 16.19 -15.81
C GLY A 117 -12.80 15.46 -14.72
N VAL A 118 -11.59 14.98 -15.02
CA VAL A 118 -10.78 14.17 -14.09
C VAL A 118 -9.33 14.62 -14.02
N THR A 119 -8.64 14.18 -12.97
CA THR A 119 -7.18 14.24 -12.80
C THR A 119 -6.70 12.90 -12.24
N ALA A 120 -5.43 12.57 -12.47
CA ALA A 120 -4.79 11.40 -11.87
C ALA A 120 -4.92 11.45 -10.34
N PHE A 121 -5.05 10.28 -9.73
CA PHE A 121 -5.23 10.14 -8.31
C PHE A 121 -4.48 8.92 -7.80
N GLU A 122 -3.75 9.07 -6.71
CA GLU A 122 -3.20 7.94 -5.98
C GLU A 122 -4.13 7.62 -4.82
N THR A 123 -4.53 6.36 -4.68
CA THR A 123 -5.41 5.91 -3.59
C THR A 123 -4.67 5.73 -2.27
N SER A 124 -3.35 5.61 -2.33
CA SER A 124 -2.43 5.65 -1.19
C SER A 124 -1.06 6.14 -1.64
N SER A 125 -0.26 6.65 -0.70
CA SER A 125 1.14 6.96 -0.90
C SER A 125 2.02 6.13 0.05
N THR A 126 3.25 5.86 -0.35
CA THR A 126 4.29 5.38 0.58
C THR A 126 4.55 6.48 1.61
N SER A 127 4.71 6.08 2.87
CA SER A 127 5.07 6.97 3.97
C SER A 127 6.40 6.52 4.56
N LEU A 128 7.19 7.48 5.04
CA LEU A 128 8.41 7.16 5.77
C LEU A 128 8.03 6.54 7.11
N LEU A 129 8.77 5.50 7.51
CA LEU A 129 8.69 4.98 8.88
C LEU A 129 9.20 6.04 9.85
N THR A 130 8.47 6.25 10.93
CA THR A 130 8.94 7.03 12.07
C THR A 130 10.11 6.32 12.75
N GLN A 131 10.94 7.06 13.50
CA GLN A 131 12.06 6.46 14.21
C GLN A 131 11.58 5.34 15.17
N THR A 132 10.43 5.54 15.81
CA THR A 132 9.82 4.55 16.71
C THR A 132 9.39 3.29 15.96
N GLU A 133 8.80 3.40 14.77
CA GLU A 133 8.44 2.26 13.91
C GLU A 133 9.67 1.48 13.46
N LYS A 134 10.78 2.17 13.17
CA LYS A 134 12.03 1.53 12.77
C LYS A 134 12.68 0.72 13.89
N THR A 135 12.71 1.26 15.12
CA THR A 135 13.54 0.71 16.20
C THR A 135 12.79 -0.09 17.26
N SER A 136 11.46 -0.18 17.18
CA SER A 136 10.65 -0.87 18.19
C SER A 136 10.15 -2.23 17.70
N TYR A 137 9.82 -3.09 18.66
CA TYR A 137 9.09 -4.34 18.44
C TYR A 137 7.64 -4.15 18.85
N TYR A 138 6.75 -4.90 18.20
CA TYR A 138 5.31 -4.72 18.35
C TYR A 138 4.58 -6.04 18.58
N ARG A 139 3.39 -5.95 19.17
CA ARG A 139 2.35 -6.98 19.16
C ARG A 139 1.08 -6.43 18.50
N LEU A 140 0.19 -7.31 18.08
CA LEU A 140 -1.16 -6.91 17.69
C LEU A 140 -1.90 -6.37 18.92
N ALA A 141 -2.49 -5.18 18.82
CA ALA A 141 -3.24 -4.56 19.91
C ALA A 141 -4.55 -5.29 20.22
N THR A 142 -5.20 -5.79 19.17
CA THR A 142 -6.50 -6.47 19.26
C THR A 142 -6.51 -7.71 18.36
N PRO A 143 -5.77 -8.78 18.71
CA PRO A 143 -5.82 -10.02 17.95
C PRO A 143 -7.25 -10.57 17.89
N GLY A 144 -7.66 -11.09 16.73
CA GLY A 144 -9.01 -11.59 16.53
C GLY A 144 -9.44 -11.57 15.07
N SER A 145 -10.76 -11.53 14.84
CA SER A 145 -11.37 -11.67 13.50
C SER A 145 -11.88 -10.36 12.91
N ALA A 146 -11.56 -9.20 13.51
CA ALA A 146 -12.06 -7.92 13.02
C ALA A 146 -11.49 -7.59 11.64
N THR A 147 -12.38 -7.32 10.68
CA THR A 147 -12.03 -7.10 9.26
C THR A 147 -11.95 -5.62 8.86
N ASP A 148 -11.79 -4.73 9.83
CA ASP A 148 -11.72 -3.28 9.63
C ASP A 148 -10.28 -2.73 9.63
N GLY A 149 -9.29 -3.63 9.57
CA GLY A 149 -7.88 -3.32 9.64
C GLY A 149 -7.29 -3.33 11.05
N THR A 150 -8.03 -3.78 12.07
CA THR A 150 -7.54 -3.86 13.45
C THR A 150 -7.30 -5.28 13.96
N GLY A 151 -7.95 -6.28 13.36
CA GLY A 151 -7.86 -7.67 13.81
C GLY A 151 -6.97 -8.57 12.98
N VAL A 152 -6.90 -8.39 11.66
CA VAL A 152 -6.19 -9.31 10.75
C VAL A 152 -5.22 -8.60 9.82
N LEU A 153 -4.21 -9.32 9.34
CA LEU A 153 -3.21 -8.82 8.39
C LEU A 153 -3.68 -9.00 6.95
N TYR A 154 -3.51 -7.99 6.10
CA TYR A 154 -3.95 -7.98 4.70
C TYR A 154 -2.78 -7.96 3.70
N ASN A 155 -3.00 -8.45 2.48
CA ASN A 155 -2.00 -8.35 1.41
C ASN A 155 -1.81 -6.91 0.88
N THR A 156 -2.80 -6.05 1.08
CA THR A 156 -2.79 -4.62 0.73
C THR A 156 -3.69 -3.84 1.70
N THR A 157 -3.67 -2.52 1.66
CA THR A 157 -4.51 -1.70 2.53
C THR A 157 -5.98 -1.71 2.07
N LEU A 158 -6.91 -1.55 3.02
CA LEU A 158 -8.35 -1.51 2.71
C LEU A 158 -8.71 -0.30 1.84
N ASP A 159 -9.67 -0.47 0.93
CA ASP A 159 -10.28 0.58 0.12
C ASP A 159 -9.33 1.39 -0.79
N THR A 160 -8.13 0.89 -1.07
CA THR A 160 -7.15 1.59 -1.91
C THR A 160 -6.96 0.96 -3.29
N ALA A 161 -7.20 -0.33 -3.45
CA ALA A 161 -7.01 -1.00 -4.72
C ALA A 161 -8.34 -1.47 -5.30
N SER A 162 -8.45 -1.34 -6.62
CA SER A 162 -9.40 -2.13 -7.38
C SER A 162 -8.89 -3.59 -7.45
N PRO A 163 -9.77 -4.60 -7.59
CA PRO A 163 -9.36 -6.01 -7.67
C PRO A 163 -8.36 -6.40 -8.78
N ALA A 164 -7.94 -5.44 -9.64
CA ALA A 164 -6.95 -5.61 -10.71
C ALA A 164 -5.60 -6.07 -10.19
N TRP A 165 -5.20 -5.60 -9.01
CA TRP A 165 -3.90 -5.86 -8.40
C TRP A 165 -3.94 -7.08 -7.46
N GLY A 166 -4.96 -7.92 -7.59
CA GLY A 166 -5.32 -8.98 -6.66
C GLY A 166 -6.50 -8.57 -5.78
N THR A 167 -7.37 -9.53 -5.47
CA THR A 167 -8.42 -9.33 -4.48
C THR A 167 -7.76 -9.08 -3.12
N LEU A 168 -8.26 -8.06 -2.42
CA LEU A 168 -7.95 -7.88 -1.01
C LEU A 168 -8.22 -9.19 -0.27
N LYS A 169 -7.20 -9.73 0.40
CA LYS A 169 -7.31 -10.96 1.18
C LYS A 169 -6.54 -10.84 2.48
N VAL A 170 -7.00 -11.60 3.47
CA VAL A 170 -6.22 -11.86 4.67
C VAL A 170 -4.96 -12.61 4.25
N ALA A 171 -3.80 -12.12 4.70
CA ALA A 171 -2.48 -12.57 4.27
C ALA A 171 -1.77 -13.49 5.27
N GLN A 172 -2.24 -13.53 6.53
CA GLN A 172 -1.74 -14.47 7.52
C GLN A 172 -2.29 -15.90 7.28
N PRO A 173 -1.62 -16.96 7.80
CA PRO A 173 -1.99 -18.35 7.52
C PRO A 173 -3.41 -18.70 7.97
N ASN A 174 -3.78 -18.28 9.18
CA ASN A 174 -5.17 -18.32 9.62
C ASN A 174 -5.93 -17.15 8.97
N GLN A 175 -6.57 -17.45 7.84
CA GLN A 175 -7.23 -16.46 6.98
C GLN A 175 -8.49 -15.82 7.59
N THR A 176 -8.87 -16.16 8.82
CA THR A 176 -10.07 -15.64 9.49
C THR A 176 -9.81 -14.96 10.82
N THR A 177 -8.73 -15.30 11.53
CA THR A 177 -8.39 -14.70 12.82
C THR A 177 -6.89 -14.63 13.06
N SER A 178 -6.44 -13.61 13.78
CA SER A 178 -5.06 -13.48 14.26
C SER A 178 -4.85 -13.94 15.71
N THR A 179 -5.88 -14.48 16.39
CA THR A 179 -5.75 -14.97 17.77
C THR A 179 -4.56 -15.91 18.01
N PRO A 180 -4.20 -16.85 17.10
CA PRO A 180 -3.03 -17.70 17.29
C PRO A 180 -1.70 -16.93 17.34
N TYR A 181 -1.68 -15.69 16.85
CA TYR A 181 -0.50 -14.83 16.72
C TYR A 181 -0.48 -13.71 17.78
N ALA A 182 -1.30 -13.81 18.83
CA ALA A 182 -1.47 -12.77 19.85
C ALA A 182 -0.17 -12.47 20.62
N SER A 183 0.68 -13.49 20.78
CA SER A 183 1.96 -13.39 21.50
C SER A 183 3.16 -13.17 20.59
N ASP A 184 2.95 -13.10 19.27
CA ASP A 184 4.03 -13.00 18.29
C ASP A 184 4.67 -11.61 18.29
N VAL A 185 5.97 -11.57 17.96
CA VAL A 185 6.76 -10.34 17.97
C VAL A 185 6.94 -9.85 16.55
N PHE A 186 6.40 -8.67 16.28
CA PHE A 186 6.41 -8.05 14.95
C PHE A 186 7.44 -6.94 14.84
N ILE A 187 7.99 -6.79 13.64
CA ILE A 187 8.72 -5.60 13.19
C ILE A 187 7.95 -4.92 12.05
N VAL A 188 8.21 -3.62 11.87
CA VAL A 188 7.60 -2.81 10.81
C VAL A 188 8.60 -2.67 9.66
N THR A 189 8.16 -2.96 8.44
CA THR A 189 9.02 -2.91 7.24
C THR A 189 8.62 -1.80 6.27
N PHE A 190 7.35 -1.41 6.24
CA PHE A 190 6.85 -0.34 5.37
C PHE A 190 5.66 0.39 5.98
N ALA A 191 5.48 1.65 5.60
CA ALA A 191 4.27 2.41 5.88
C ALA A 191 3.61 2.93 4.60
N LYS A 192 2.28 3.00 4.61
CA LYS A 192 1.47 3.63 3.57
C LYS A 192 0.40 4.50 4.21
N THR A 193 0.15 5.66 3.63
CA THR A 193 -0.99 6.52 4.00
C THR A 193 -2.06 6.41 2.94
N ARG A 194 -3.31 6.11 3.34
CA ARG A 194 -4.43 6.09 2.40
C ARG A 194 -4.89 7.51 2.10
N THR A 195 -4.99 7.88 0.83
CA THR A 195 -5.18 9.28 0.42
C THR A 195 -6.51 9.87 0.86
N ARG A 196 -7.61 9.09 0.84
CA ARG A 196 -8.94 9.59 1.22
C ARG A 196 -9.16 9.57 2.74
N GLN A 197 -8.72 8.50 3.40
CA GLN A 197 -8.93 8.29 4.83
C GLN A 197 -7.92 9.06 5.68
N GLY A 198 -6.70 9.28 5.16
CA GLY A 198 -5.61 9.94 5.86
C GLY A 198 -4.94 9.08 6.95
N ASP A 199 -5.34 7.82 7.11
CA ASP A 199 -4.77 6.92 8.11
C ASP A 199 -3.53 6.18 7.58
N CYS A 200 -2.61 5.89 8.51
CA CYS A 200 -1.40 5.13 8.25
C CYS A 200 -1.64 3.63 8.44
N TRP A 201 -1.10 2.85 7.51
CA TRP A 201 -1.07 1.40 7.53
C TRP A 201 0.38 0.94 7.50
N LEU A 202 0.71 -0.02 8.35
CA LEU A 202 2.03 -0.61 8.49
C LEU A 202 2.04 -1.99 7.83
N ARG A 203 3.08 -2.29 7.05
CA ARG A 203 3.42 -3.66 6.71
C ARG A 203 4.28 -4.22 7.84
N VAL A 204 3.73 -5.22 8.51
CA VAL A 204 4.39 -5.91 9.62
C VAL A 204 4.76 -7.33 9.21
N VAL A 205 5.83 -7.84 9.78
CA VAL A 205 6.25 -9.24 9.65
C VAL A 205 6.52 -9.79 11.04
N ASP A 206 6.04 -11.00 11.31
CA ASP A 206 6.35 -11.75 12.52
C ASP A 206 7.79 -12.26 12.44
N LEU A 207 8.62 -11.93 13.43
CA LEU A 207 10.03 -12.32 13.47
C LEU A 207 10.25 -13.83 13.49
N ASN A 208 9.30 -14.62 14.01
CA ASN A 208 9.44 -16.07 14.18
C ASN A 208 8.69 -16.89 13.13
N ASN A 209 7.76 -16.27 12.38
CA ASN A 209 6.95 -16.95 11.38
C ASN A 209 6.77 -16.11 10.11
N THR A 210 7.55 -16.42 9.08
CA THR A 210 7.56 -15.63 7.83
C THR A 210 6.25 -15.67 7.05
N ALA A 211 5.36 -16.61 7.35
CA ALA A 211 4.04 -16.68 6.77
C ALA A 211 3.06 -15.69 7.41
N VAL A 212 3.34 -15.18 8.62
CA VAL A 212 2.51 -14.21 9.34
C VAL A 212 3.03 -12.80 9.04
N GLN A 213 2.53 -12.23 7.94
CA GLN A 213 2.89 -10.89 7.51
C GLN A 213 1.76 -10.22 6.74
N GLY A 214 1.75 -8.88 6.72
CA GLY A 214 0.81 -8.11 5.92
C GLY A 214 0.64 -6.68 6.40
N TYR A 215 -0.31 -5.98 5.79
CA TYR A 215 -0.72 -4.64 6.13
C TYR A 215 -1.80 -4.65 7.21
N ILE A 216 -1.64 -3.77 8.20
CA ILE A 216 -2.59 -3.50 9.28
C ILE A 216 -2.58 -2.00 9.62
N LYS A 217 -3.63 -1.45 10.23
CA LYS A 217 -3.61 -0.05 10.69
C LYS A 217 -2.49 0.16 11.70
N ALA A 218 -1.80 1.30 11.63
CA ALA A 218 -0.77 1.64 12.62
C ALA A 218 -1.33 1.64 14.06
N SER A 219 -2.57 2.09 14.25
CA SER A 219 -3.26 2.10 15.55
C SER A 219 -3.59 0.70 16.09
N ALA A 220 -3.44 -0.34 15.30
CA ALA A 220 -3.70 -1.73 15.70
C ALA A 220 -2.42 -2.46 16.14
N MET A 221 -1.29 -1.75 16.20
CA MET A 221 -0.04 -2.26 16.75
C MET A 221 0.21 -1.64 18.12
N THR A 222 0.58 -2.46 19.08
CA THR A 222 1.05 -2.01 20.39
C THR A 222 2.55 -2.19 20.45
N LYS A 223 3.26 -1.10 20.70
CA LYS A 223 4.71 -1.14 20.96
C LYS A 223 4.95 -1.97 22.23
N LEU A 224 5.86 -2.94 22.14
CA LEU A 224 6.33 -3.69 23.28
C LEU A 224 7.21 -2.82 24.19
N PRO A 225 7.14 -3.00 25.52
CA PRO A 225 8.03 -2.31 26.43
C PRO A 225 9.48 -2.74 26.20
N ALA A 226 10.42 -1.90 26.63
CA ALA A 226 11.83 -2.26 26.62
C ALA A 226 12.05 -3.55 27.42
N THR A 227 12.80 -4.48 26.84
CA THR A 227 13.10 -5.79 27.42
C THR A 227 14.53 -5.81 27.93
N THR A 228 14.78 -6.50 29.04
CA THR A 228 16.14 -6.67 29.59
C THR A 228 16.84 -7.84 28.93
N ALA A 229 18.18 -7.88 28.97
CA ALA A 229 18.95 -8.99 28.39
C ALA A 229 18.58 -10.36 28.99
N LYS A 230 18.11 -10.40 30.25
CA LYS A 230 17.62 -11.63 30.91
C LYS A 230 16.30 -12.14 30.32
N MET A 231 15.46 -11.23 29.81
CA MET A 231 14.11 -11.53 29.33
C MET A 231 13.99 -11.51 27.81
N GLY A 232 15.08 -11.22 27.09
CA GLY A 232 15.12 -11.13 25.64
C GLY A 232 16.40 -11.71 25.07
N ILE A 233 16.55 -11.63 23.76
CA ILE A 233 17.74 -12.06 23.03
C ILE A 233 18.57 -10.82 22.73
N THR A 234 19.81 -10.78 23.20
CA THR A 234 20.72 -9.67 22.91
C THR A 234 21.33 -9.88 21.54
N VAL A 235 21.17 -8.93 20.62
CA VAL A 235 21.80 -8.97 19.29
C VAL A 235 22.80 -7.83 19.20
N ASN A 236 24.08 -8.16 19.15
CA ASN A 236 25.16 -7.22 18.91
C ASN A 236 25.37 -7.04 17.42
N TYR A 237 25.26 -5.79 16.95
CA TYR A 237 25.63 -5.43 15.60
C TYR A 237 27.15 -5.26 15.53
N VAL A 238 27.78 -6.03 14.65
CA VAL A 238 29.24 -6.01 14.46
C VAL A 238 29.54 -5.58 13.03
N ASP A 239 30.37 -4.56 12.86
CA ASP A 239 30.86 -4.18 11.54
C ASP A 239 31.68 -5.32 10.94
N ASN A 240 31.23 -5.85 9.80
CA ASN A 240 31.87 -6.97 9.11
C ASN A 240 33.32 -6.66 8.69
N ALA A 241 33.67 -5.40 8.43
CA ALA A 241 35.02 -5.03 8.01
C ALA A 241 35.99 -4.93 9.19
N SER A 242 35.57 -4.28 10.28
CA SER A 242 36.44 -3.99 11.43
C SER A 242 36.30 -4.97 12.60
N ASN A 243 35.30 -5.83 12.59
CA ASN A 243 34.89 -6.70 13.70
C ASN A 243 34.60 -5.95 15.01
N LYS A 244 34.28 -4.65 14.95
CA LYS A 244 33.90 -3.85 16.12
C LYS A 244 32.40 -3.90 16.34
N VAL A 245 31.98 -3.93 17.61
CA VAL A 245 30.57 -3.72 17.98
C VAL A 245 30.19 -2.27 17.70
N VAL A 246 29.11 -2.08 16.96
CA VAL A 246 28.64 -0.76 16.49
C VAL A 246 27.23 -0.43 16.99
N GLY A 247 26.59 -1.40 17.66
CA GLY A 247 25.34 -1.19 18.38
C GLY A 247 24.81 -2.50 18.92
N THR A 248 23.71 -2.41 19.65
CA THR A 248 23.03 -3.57 20.23
C THR A 248 21.52 -3.32 20.23
N THR A 249 20.74 -4.38 20.04
CA THR A 249 19.30 -4.40 20.33
C THR A 249 18.97 -5.59 21.21
N ILE A 250 17.84 -5.51 21.94
CA ILE A 250 17.32 -6.64 22.72
C ILE A 250 15.97 -7.01 22.12
N VAL A 251 15.92 -8.16 21.47
CA VAL A 251 14.70 -8.70 20.86
C VAL A 251 13.85 -9.32 21.97
N PRO A 252 12.60 -8.87 22.18
CA PRO A 252 11.70 -9.55 23.10
C PRO A 252 11.37 -10.94 22.57
N VAL A 253 11.26 -11.92 23.46
CA VAL A 253 10.77 -13.25 23.08
C VAL A 253 9.24 -13.27 23.04
N SER A 254 8.66 -14.12 22.18
CA SER A 254 7.25 -14.46 22.29
C SER A 254 7.01 -15.33 23.53
N ASP A 255 5.75 -15.53 23.91
CA ASP A 255 5.39 -16.33 25.09
C ASP A 255 5.65 -17.84 24.87
N THR A 256 6.02 -18.24 23.65
CA THR A 256 6.40 -19.60 23.25
C THR A 256 7.92 -19.70 23.11
N THR A 257 8.49 -20.86 23.47
CA THR A 257 9.89 -21.29 23.31
C THR A 257 10.60 -20.80 22.04
N ALA A 258 11.94 -20.71 22.11
CA ALA A 258 12.92 -20.50 21.02
C ALA A 258 12.45 -19.73 19.75
N MET A 259 13.01 -18.54 19.53
CA MET A 259 12.80 -17.76 18.32
C MET A 259 13.77 -18.15 17.20
N ASN A 260 13.25 -18.24 15.98
CA ASN A 260 14.03 -18.32 14.75
C ASN A 260 14.15 -16.93 14.11
N LEU A 261 15.26 -16.25 14.36
CA LEU A 261 15.50 -14.89 13.86
C LEU A 261 16.09 -14.86 12.44
N THR A 262 16.57 -15.99 11.91
CA THR A 262 17.28 -16.06 10.62
C THR A 262 16.42 -15.81 9.38
N GLY A 263 15.09 -15.79 9.54
CA GLY A 263 14.17 -15.53 8.43
C GLY A 263 13.97 -14.04 8.16
N LEU A 264 13.70 -13.26 9.20
CA LEU A 264 13.14 -11.92 9.04
C LEU A 264 13.84 -10.81 9.83
N PHE A 265 14.79 -11.13 10.71
CA PHE A 265 15.50 -10.09 11.47
C PHE A 265 16.27 -9.13 10.57
N GLY A 266 16.78 -9.58 9.41
CA GLY A 266 17.43 -8.70 8.44
C GLY A 266 16.53 -7.64 7.80
N TYR A 267 15.20 -7.70 7.99
CA TYR A 267 14.27 -6.63 7.61
C TYR A 267 14.01 -5.62 8.74
N PHE A 268 14.68 -5.77 9.89
CA PHE A 268 14.55 -4.83 10.98
C PHE A 268 15.27 -3.53 10.64
N GLU A 269 14.50 -2.45 10.54
CA GLU A 269 14.97 -1.10 10.15
C GLU A 269 15.71 -0.36 11.29
N GLY A 270 15.86 -1.00 12.46
CA GLY A 270 16.49 -0.44 13.65
C GLY A 270 18.01 -0.65 13.74
N LEU A 271 18.69 -0.74 12.59
CA LEU A 271 20.15 -0.85 12.53
C LEU A 271 20.84 0.43 13.06
N PRO A 272 22.10 0.34 13.53
CA PRO A 272 22.88 1.51 13.89
C PRO A 272 23.01 2.48 12.70
N SER A 273 23.00 3.79 12.98
CA SER A 273 23.09 4.83 11.93
C SER A 273 24.36 4.66 11.09
N GLY A 274 24.21 4.69 9.76
CA GLY A 274 25.32 4.53 8.81
C GLY A 274 25.67 3.07 8.49
N TYR A 275 24.85 2.11 8.92
CA TYR A 275 25.00 0.69 8.61
C TYR A 275 23.79 0.13 7.87
N THR A 276 24.05 -0.82 6.98
CA THR A 276 23.05 -1.67 6.32
C THR A 276 23.32 -3.14 6.55
N ALA A 277 22.28 -3.95 6.38
CA ALA A 277 22.34 -5.40 6.39
C ALA A 277 21.74 -5.94 5.09
N ASN A 278 22.26 -7.07 4.61
CA ASN A 278 21.56 -7.84 3.59
C ASN A 278 20.48 -8.68 4.27
N ALA A 279 19.44 -9.04 3.52
CA ALA A 279 18.52 -10.10 3.95
C ALA A 279 19.28 -11.44 3.98
N ASP A 280 19.12 -12.20 5.07
CA ASP A 280 19.81 -13.48 5.37
C ASP A 280 19.61 -14.60 4.30
N HIS A 281 18.76 -14.36 3.29
CA HIS A 281 18.43 -15.27 2.19
C HIS A 281 19.31 -15.13 0.93
N THR A 282 20.20 -14.15 0.92
CA THR A 282 21.22 -14.01 -0.12
C THR A 282 22.55 -14.48 0.45
N ASN A 283 23.43 -15.08 -0.35
CA ASN A 283 24.80 -15.42 0.04
C ASN A 283 25.64 -14.14 0.29
N GLY A 284 25.20 -13.30 1.23
CA GLY A 284 25.80 -12.03 1.60
C GLY A 284 26.76 -12.17 2.76
N ALA A 285 27.73 -11.27 2.82
CA ALA A 285 28.74 -11.19 3.88
C ALA A 285 28.23 -10.55 5.19
N THR A 286 26.91 -10.42 5.38
CA THR A 286 26.25 -9.77 6.53
C THR A 286 25.07 -10.63 6.98
N GLY A 287 24.71 -10.58 8.27
CA GLY A 287 23.74 -11.50 8.87
C GLY A 287 24.21 -12.12 10.19
N PHE A 288 23.45 -13.06 10.74
CA PHE A 288 23.88 -13.80 11.94
C PHE A 288 25.13 -14.65 11.66
N THR A 289 26.14 -14.53 12.52
CA THR A 289 27.39 -15.32 12.39
C THR A 289 27.19 -16.79 12.79
N ASP A 290 26.30 -17.04 13.76
CA ASP A 290 25.86 -18.38 14.14
C ASP A 290 24.37 -18.53 13.82
N LYS A 291 24.08 -19.09 12.64
CA LYS A 291 22.70 -19.31 12.18
C LYS A 291 21.97 -20.37 13.00
N ALA A 292 22.68 -21.36 13.55
CA ALA A 292 22.07 -22.42 14.33
C ALA A 292 21.60 -21.88 15.69
N ALA A 293 22.41 -21.04 16.33
CA ALA A 293 22.02 -20.32 17.54
C ALA A 293 20.85 -19.35 17.25
N ALA A 294 20.92 -18.57 16.17
CA ALA A 294 19.86 -17.64 15.80
C ALA A 294 18.53 -18.32 15.39
N GLN A 295 18.56 -19.58 14.94
CA GLN A 295 17.36 -20.37 14.64
C GLN A 295 16.64 -20.89 15.89
N ASN A 296 17.34 -20.97 17.02
CA ASN A 296 16.84 -21.57 18.26
C ASN A 296 17.01 -20.62 19.46
N ALA A 297 17.02 -19.31 19.21
CA ALA A 297 17.42 -18.30 20.18
C ALA A 297 16.41 -18.18 21.32
N VAL A 298 16.89 -18.18 22.56
CA VAL A 298 16.06 -18.08 23.77
C VAL A 298 16.42 -16.84 24.59
N ALA A 299 15.56 -16.48 25.54
CA ALA A 299 15.83 -15.37 26.44
C ALA A 299 17.15 -15.58 27.21
N GLY A 300 17.98 -14.55 27.27
CA GLY A 300 19.33 -14.62 27.84
C GLY A 300 20.43 -14.85 26.80
N ASP A 301 20.11 -15.30 25.59
CA ASP A 301 21.10 -15.52 24.54
C ASP A 301 21.74 -14.20 24.09
N VAL A 302 22.99 -14.31 23.64
CA VAL A 302 23.76 -13.23 23.02
C VAL A 302 24.18 -13.68 21.64
N LEU A 303 23.68 -13.00 20.62
CA LEU A 303 23.95 -13.26 19.21
C LEU A 303 24.77 -12.12 18.60
N THR A 304 25.52 -12.44 17.57
CA THR A 304 26.23 -11.47 16.74
C THR A 304 25.59 -11.41 15.36
N TYR A 305 25.24 -10.19 14.94
CA TYR A 305 24.69 -9.90 13.62
C TYR A 305 25.63 -8.96 12.87
N GLN A 306 26.25 -9.43 11.80
CA GLN A 306 27.17 -8.65 11.00
C GLN A 306 26.43 -7.62 10.13
N VAL A 307 26.92 -6.39 10.15
CA VAL A 307 26.42 -5.26 9.36
C VAL A 307 27.56 -4.64 8.52
N GLY A 308 27.22 -3.98 7.42
CA GLY A 308 28.18 -3.28 6.56
C GLY A 308 27.97 -1.77 6.62
N VAL A 309 29.03 -0.99 6.39
CA VAL A 309 28.92 0.48 6.28
C VAL A 309 28.14 0.84 5.02
N ASP A 310 27.18 1.74 5.19
CA ASP A 310 26.33 2.21 4.10
C ASP A 310 27.13 3.10 3.14
N ARG A 311 27.40 2.59 1.93
CA ARG A 311 28.10 3.32 0.87
C ARG A 311 27.06 3.87 -0.10
N ASN A 312 26.39 4.94 0.29
CA ASN A 312 25.52 5.72 -0.61
C ASN A 312 26.32 6.28 -1.79
#